data_AF-A0A0Q0YJY0-F1
#
_entry.id   AF-A0A0Q0YJY0-F1
#
_cell.length_a   1.000
_cell.length_b   1.000
_cell.length_c   1.000
_cell.angle_alpha   90.00
_cell.angle_beta   90.00
_cell.angle_gamma   90.00
#
_symmetry.space_group_name_H-M   'P 1'
#
loop_
_entity.id
_entity.type
_entity.pdbx_description
1 polymer ?
#
loop_
_entity_poly.entity_id
_entity_poly.type
_entity_poly.pdbx_seq_one_letter_code
_entity_poly.pdbx_strand_id
1 'polypeptide(L)'
;MLLWWGLLAAVVVYFGAPTAINAAIPERSATADEVVFGATSGDWEIPVEGLNCRSGGFSLTEDWVCGDTLVTATIMQGVDDPERTLHRLIHAAALEEPSEEASFTEHEGTPMLIDDARLALLHEGPDDQYLGVVLDGPQQGILDKILDALDEEARQR
;
A
#
# COMPACT_ATOMS: atom_id res chain seq x y z
N MET A 1 27.27 -9.12 -51.88
CA MET A 1 25.81 -9.10 -51.59
C MET A 1 25.44 -10.03 -50.43
N LEU A 2 25.86 -11.29 -50.38
CA LEU A 2 25.50 -12.23 -49.29
C LEU A 2 25.89 -11.75 -47.87
N LEU A 3 27.05 -11.09 -47.73
CA LEU A 3 27.51 -10.52 -46.46
C LEU A 3 26.58 -9.42 -45.90
N TRP A 4 25.98 -8.62 -46.78
CA TRP A 4 25.08 -7.53 -46.41
C TRP A 4 23.74 -8.07 -45.86
N TRP A 5 23.21 -9.11 -46.51
CA TRP A 5 21.99 -9.79 -46.07
C TRP A 5 22.18 -10.53 -44.74
N GLY A 6 23.35 -11.15 -44.54
CA GLY A 6 23.68 -11.78 -43.26
C GLY A 6 23.76 -10.78 -42.10
N LEU A 7 24.31 -9.60 -42.35
CA LEU A 7 24.43 -8.55 -41.34
C LEU A 7 23.07 -7.93 -41.00
N LEU A 8 22.20 -7.70 -42.00
CA LEU A 8 20.82 -7.28 -41.79
C LEU A 8 20.02 -8.30 -40.97
N ALA A 9 20.15 -9.60 -41.29
CA ALA A 9 19.47 -10.66 -40.53
C ALA A 9 19.94 -10.69 -39.07
N ALA A 10 21.24 -10.54 -38.81
CA ALA A 10 21.78 -10.49 -37.45
C ALA A 10 21.23 -9.28 -36.66
N VAL A 11 21.13 -8.11 -37.29
CA VAL A 11 20.55 -6.90 -36.69
C VAL A 11 19.06 -7.13 -36.36
N VAL A 12 18.28 -7.69 -37.28
CA VAL A 12 16.86 -7.98 -37.04
C VAL A 12 16.67 -8.96 -35.89
N VAL A 13 17.50 -9.99 -35.78
CA VAL A 13 17.44 -10.93 -34.64
C VAL A 13 17.83 -10.23 -33.35
N TYR A 14 18.91 -9.45 -33.35
CA TYR A 14 19.40 -8.77 -32.15
C TYR A 14 18.39 -7.75 -31.59
N PHE A 15 17.75 -6.97 -32.47
CA PHE A 15 16.76 -5.97 -32.06
C PHE A 15 15.33 -6.53 -31.92
N GLY A 16 15.00 -7.61 -32.62
CA GLY A 16 13.69 -8.26 -32.54
C GLY A 16 13.57 -9.26 -31.38
N ALA A 17 14.68 -9.83 -30.92
CA ALA A 17 14.68 -10.78 -29.80
C ALA A 17 14.08 -10.20 -28.52
N PRO A 18 14.44 -8.98 -28.06
CA PRO A 18 13.80 -8.38 -26.89
C PRO A 18 12.28 -8.25 -27.03
N THR A 19 11.78 -7.85 -28.20
CA THR A 19 10.34 -7.71 -28.46
C THR A 19 9.62 -9.06 -28.47
N ALA A 20 10.21 -10.06 -29.13
CA ALA A 20 9.66 -11.41 -29.18
C ALA A 20 9.67 -12.09 -27.80
N ILE A 21 10.73 -11.90 -27.01
CA ILE A 21 10.82 -12.37 -25.63
C ILE A 21 9.76 -11.66 -24.77
N ASN A 22 9.63 -10.33 -24.88
CA ASN A 22 8.66 -9.56 -24.11
C ASN A 22 7.21 -9.96 -24.44
N ALA A 23 6.89 -10.20 -25.71
CA ALA A 23 5.56 -10.66 -26.13
C ALA A 23 5.25 -12.12 -25.73
N ALA A 24 6.29 -12.94 -25.53
CA ALA A 24 6.16 -14.34 -25.12
C ALA A 24 6.11 -14.52 -23.60
N ILE A 25 6.52 -13.50 -22.83
CA ILE A 25 6.29 -13.46 -21.39
C ILE A 25 4.81 -13.11 -21.21
N PRO A 26 3.98 -14.02 -20.67
CA PRO A 26 2.63 -13.65 -20.26
C PRO A 26 2.76 -12.45 -19.33
N GLU A 27 1.94 -11.42 -19.53
CA GLU A 27 1.75 -10.42 -18.49
C GLU A 27 1.44 -11.21 -17.22
N ARG A 28 2.39 -11.28 -16.28
CA ARG A 28 2.04 -11.72 -14.94
C ARG A 28 1.08 -10.65 -14.49
N SER A 29 -0.22 -10.94 -14.50
CA SER A 29 -1.10 -10.37 -13.49
C SER A 29 -0.33 -10.63 -12.22
N ALA A 30 0.26 -9.57 -11.65
CA ALA A 30 0.95 -9.69 -10.38
C ALA A 30 -0.01 -10.45 -9.48
N THR A 31 0.41 -11.61 -8.99
CA THR A 31 -0.38 -12.37 -8.03
C THR A 31 -0.78 -11.35 -6.98
N ALA A 32 -2.08 -11.08 -6.85
CA ALA A 32 -2.58 -10.21 -5.82
C ALA A 32 -2.14 -10.87 -4.51
N ASP A 33 -1.21 -10.24 -3.82
CA ASP A 33 -0.78 -10.72 -2.52
C ASP A 33 -1.90 -10.36 -1.55
N GLU A 34 -2.20 -11.29 -0.64
CA GLU A 34 -3.15 -11.04 0.43
C GLU A 34 -2.65 -9.87 1.27
N VAL A 35 -3.51 -8.88 1.48
CA VAL A 35 -3.19 -7.73 2.33
C VAL A 35 -3.53 -8.12 3.75
N VAL A 36 -2.51 -8.21 4.60
CA VAL A 36 -2.67 -8.55 6.02
C VAL A 36 -1.89 -7.54 6.84
N PHE A 37 -2.59 -6.72 7.62
CA PHE A 37 -1.95 -5.76 8.52
C PHE A 37 -1.47 -6.48 9.77
N GLY A 38 -0.23 -6.19 10.20
CA GLY A 38 0.35 -6.70 11.45
C GLY A 38 1.25 -7.94 11.31
N ALA A 39 1.33 -8.55 10.12
CA ALA A 39 1.99 -9.84 9.85
C ALA A 39 3.49 -9.89 10.23
N THR A 40 4.18 -8.75 10.25
CA THR A 40 5.61 -8.65 10.53
C THR A 40 5.90 -8.44 12.02
N SER A 41 4.91 -7.99 12.80
CA SER A 41 5.14 -7.41 14.13
C SER A 41 4.46 -8.12 15.31
N GLY A 42 3.66 -9.18 15.10
CA GLY A 42 3.09 -9.94 16.21
C GLY A 42 2.01 -10.96 15.84
N ASP A 43 1.25 -11.38 16.84
CA ASP A 43 0.11 -12.34 16.73
C ASP A 43 -1.21 -11.65 16.34
N TRP A 44 -1.21 -10.32 16.20
CA TRP A 44 -2.39 -9.55 15.82
C TRP A 44 -2.33 -9.24 14.33
N GLU A 45 -3.18 -9.93 13.57
CA GLU A 45 -3.26 -9.81 12.11
C GLU A 45 -4.68 -9.43 11.70
N ILE A 46 -4.78 -8.49 10.76
CA ILE A 46 -6.06 -8.07 10.17
C ILE A 46 -6.02 -8.33 8.66
N PRO A 47 -6.68 -9.39 8.16
CA PRO A 47 -6.77 -9.62 6.73
C PRO A 47 -7.74 -8.63 6.08
N VAL A 48 -7.33 -8.01 4.98
CA VAL A 48 -8.16 -7.11 4.19
C VAL A 48 -8.55 -7.79 2.89
N GLU A 49 -9.77 -8.33 2.86
CA GLU A 49 -10.27 -9.08 1.72
C GLU A 49 -10.61 -8.18 0.52
N GLY A 50 -10.51 -8.76 -0.68
CA GLY A 50 -10.96 -8.13 -1.92
C GLY A 50 -10.06 -7.01 -2.45
N LEU A 51 -8.92 -6.74 -1.83
CA LEU A 51 -7.88 -5.87 -2.37
C LEU A 51 -6.99 -6.62 -3.37
N ASN A 52 -6.65 -5.96 -4.48
CA ASN A 52 -5.70 -6.47 -5.46
C ASN A 52 -4.43 -5.63 -5.37
N CYS A 53 -3.52 -6.03 -4.49
CA CYS A 53 -2.31 -5.29 -4.23
C CYS A 53 -1.07 -6.16 -4.42
N ARG A 54 0.09 -5.52 -4.57
CA ARG A 54 1.39 -6.18 -4.59
C ARG A 54 2.13 -5.79 -3.33
N SER A 55 2.74 -6.73 -2.63
CA SER A 55 3.61 -6.37 -1.49
C SER A 55 4.71 -5.43 -1.98
N GLY A 56 4.91 -4.33 -1.27
CA GLY A 56 6.07 -3.48 -1.47
C GLY A 56 7.34 -4.20 -1.05
N GLY A 57 8.45 -3.84 -1.68
CA GLY A 57 9.74 -4.54 -1.52
C GLY A 57 10.53 -4.11 -0.29
N PHE A 58 9.99 -3.23 0.56
CA PHE A 58 10.73 -2.62 1.66
C PHE A 58 10.41 -3.30 2.98
N SER A 59 11.40 -3.98 3.55
CA SER A 59 11.21 -4.84 4.74
C SER A 59 11.05 -4.11 6.08
N LEU A 60 11.00 -2.78 6.10
CA LEU A 60 10.98 -1.98 7.35
C LEU A 60 9.57 -1.51 7.72
N THR A 61 8.66 -1.49 6.77
CA THR A 61 7.24 -1.11 6.93
C THR A 61 6.43 -2.04 6.05
N GLU A 62 5.24 -2.42 6.49
CA GLU A 62 4.36 -3.23 5.66
C GLU A 62 3.69 -2.32 4.64
N ASP A 63 4.15 -2.39 3.40
CA ASP A 63 3.62 -1.59 2.31
C ASP A 63 3.01 -2.45 1.21
N TRP A 64 1.96 -1.96 0.57
CA TRP A 64 1.30 -2.59 -0.56
C TRP A 64 0.98 -1.56 -1.63
N VAL A 65 1.23 -1.92 -2.88
CA VAL A 65 0.88 -1.10 -4.05
C VAL A 65 -0.43 -1.62 -4.65
N CYS A 66 -1.50 -0.86 -4.46
CA CYS A 66 -2.86 -1.16 -4.90
C CYS A 66 -3.23 -0.24 -6.08
N GLY A 67 -2.82 -0.59 -7.30
CA GLY A 67 -2.95 0.28 -8.46
C GLY A 67 -2.06 1.52 -8.34
N ASP A 68 -2.67 2.71 -8.28
CA ASP A 68 -2.00 4.01 -8.10
C ASP A 68 -1.96 4.47 -6.63
N THR A 69 -2.31 3.59 -5.68
CA THR A 69 -2.28 3.89 -4.24
C THR A 69 -1.24 3.06 -3.53
N LEU A 70 -0.40 3.71 -2.75
CA LEU A 70 0.48 3.06 -1.78
C LEU A 70 -0.24 2.98 -0.43
N VAL A 71 -0.36 1.77 0.11
CA VAL A 71 -0.91 1.49 1.44
C VAL A 71 0.24 1.13 2.35
N THR A 72 0.41 1.84 3.45
CA THR A 72 1.45 1.56 4.45
C THR A 72 0.77 1.31 5.79
N ALA A 73 1.06 0.18 6.42
CA ALA A 73 0.59 -0.16 7.76
C ALA A 73 1.73 -0.14 8.77
N THR A 74 1.43 0.27 9.99
CA THR A 74 2.38 0.29 11.10
C THR A 74 1.68 0.01 12.40
N ILE A 75 2.18 -0.97 13.16
CA ILE A 75 1.75 -1.22 14.53
C ILE A 75 2.58 -0.36 15.48
N MET A 76 1.91 0.29 16.43
CA MET A 76 2.53 1.14 17.45
C MET A 76 1.83 0.96 18.81
N GLN A 77 2.45 1.50 19.87
CA GLN A 77 1.91 1.50 21.23
C GLN A 77 2.04 2.90 21.83
N GLY A 78 1.27 3.19 22.89
CA GLY A 78 1.38 4.45 23.63
C GLY A 78 0.91 5.66 22.82
N VAL A 79 -0.22 5.52 22.12
CA VAL A 79 -0.85 6.64 21.42
C VAL A 79 -1.62 7.49 22.42
N ASP A 80 -1.00 8.57 22.90
CA ASP A 80 -1.65 9.53 23.80
C ASP A 80 -2.52 10.57 23.07
N ASP A 81 -2.13 10.91 21.84
CA ASP A 81 -2.73 11.97 21.02
C ASP A 81 -2.91 11.46 19.58
N PRO A 82 -4.15 11.08 19.20
CA PRO A 82 -4.43 10.52 17.88
C PRO A 82 -4.10 11.48 16.74
N GLU A 83 -4.43 12.76 16.86
CA GLU A 83 -4.20 13.76 15.80
C GLU A 83 -2.70 13.92 15.55
N ARG A 84 -1.92 14.12 16.62
CA ARG A 84 -0.46 14.22 16.50
C ARG A 84 0.17 12.94 15.95
N THR A 85 -0.41 11.79 16.27
CA THR A 85 0.06 10.49 15.78
C THR A 85 -0.19 10.37 14.27
N LEU A 86 -1.38 10.74 13.80
CA LEU A 86 -1.69 10.75 12.36
C LEU A 86 -0.81 11.72 11.58
N HIS A 87 -0.52 12.90 12.12
CA HIS A 87 0.44 13.84 11.50
C HIS A 87 1.82 13.21 11.34
N ARG A 88 2.29 12.47 12.36
CA ARG A 88 3.57 11.75 12.31
C ARG A 88 3.54 10.61 11.29
N LEU A 89 2.40 9.94 11.13
CA LEU A 89 2.27 8.85 10.16
C LEU A 89 2.35 9.36 8.72
N ILE A 90 1.62 10.43 8.38
CA ILE A 90 1.75 11.07 7.06
C ILE A 90 3.19 11.53 6.84
N HIS A 91 3.81 12.13 7.87
CA HIS A 91 5.20 12.56 7.78
C HIS A 91 6.19 11.42 7.56
N ALA A 92 6.03 10.31 8.29
CA ALA A 92 6.90 9.15 8.15
C ALA A 92 6.74 8.47 6.79
N ALA A 93 5.51 8.41 6.26
CA ALA A 93 5.22 7.78 4.98
C ALA A 93 5.76 8.58 3.78
N ALA A 94 5.60 9.91 3.79
CA ALA A 94 5.99 10.77 2.66
C ALA A 94 7.35 11.46 2.84
N LEU A 95 7.91 11.45 4.05
CA LEU A 95 9.06 12.28 4.45
C LEU A 95 8.80 13.79 4.28
N GLU A 96 7.54 14.20 4.32
CA GLU A 96 7.06 15.57 4.12
C GLU A 96 6.10 15.94 5.25
N GLU A 97 6.11 17.20 5.71
CA GLU A 97 5.10 17.61 6.70
C GLU A 97 3.70 17.62 6.08
N PRO A 98 2.65 17.24 6.83
CA PRO A 98 1.28 17.43 6.39
C PRO A 98 1.02 18.91 6.08
N SER A 99 0.18 19.19 5.08
CA SER A 99 -0.15 20.57 4.72
C SER A 99 -0.91 21.28 5.85
N GLU A 100 -0.92 22.61 5.83
CA GLU A 100 -1.76 23.41 6.74
C GLU A 100 -3.26 23.23 6.46
N GLU A 101 -3.61 22.65 5.31
CA GLU A 101 -4.98 22.34 4.91
C GLU A 101 -5.41 20.92 5.34
N ALA A 102 -4.50 20.15 5.96
CA ALA A 102 -4.80 18.83 6.47
C ALA A 102 -5.97 18.89 7.47
N SER A 103 -6.96 18.03 7.29
CA SER A 103 -8.14 18.00 8.14
C SER A 103 -8.15 16.74 8.98
N PHE A 104 -8.14 16.94 10.30
CA PHE A 104 -8.46 15.88 11.24
C PHE A 104 -9.98 15.65 11.28
N THR A 105 -10.39 14.39 11.22
CA THR A 105 -11.80 13.96 11.26
C THR A 105 -11.92 12.61 11.95
N GLU A 106 -13.15 12.16 12.18
CA GLU A 106 -13.44 10.86 12.75
C GLU A 106 -14.57 10.21 11.94
N HIS A 107 -14.37 8.95 11.56
CA HIS A 107 -15.36 8.16 10.86
C HIS A 107 -15.70 6.93 11.70
N GLU A 108 -16.93 6.86 12.20
CA GLU A 108 -17.44 5.75 13.02
C GLU A 108 -16.56 5.41 14.25
N GLY A 109 -15.88 6.41 14.82
CA GLY A 109 -14.97 6.22 15.96
C GLY A 109 -13.51 6.01 15.57
N THR A 110 -13.19 5.91 14.27
CA THR A 110 -11.83 5.82 13.74
C THR A 110 -11.28 7.22 13.45
N PRO A 111 -10.23 7.69 14.16
CA PRO A 111 -9.56 8.96 13.87
C PRO A 111 -8.87 8.92 12.51
N MET A 112 -9.01 9.99 11.74
CA MET A 112 -8.45 10.14 10.40
C MET A 112 -7.85 11.53 10.18
N LEU A 113 -6.82 11.58 9.34
CA LEU A 113 -6.21 12.82 8.86
C LEU A 113 -6.15 12.77 7.34
N ILE A 114 -6.79 13.74 6.69
CA ILE A 114 -6.88 13.83 5.24
C ILE A 114 -6.03 15.02 4.78
N ASP A 115 -5.06 14.78 3.90
CA ASP A 115 -4.14 15.77 3.36
C ASP A 115 -3.98 15.57 1.83
N ASP A 116 -4.85 16.24 1.07
CA ASP A 116 -4.97 16.11 -0.39
C ASP A 116 -5.21 14.65 -0.82
N ALA A 117 -4.26 14.01 -1.53
CA ALA A 117 -4.36 12.61 -1.93
C ALA A 117 -3.95 11.62 -0.82
N ARG A 118 -3.51 12.12 0.34
CA ARG A 118 -3.06 11.29 1.46
C ARG A 118 -4.14 11.19 2.52
N LEU A 119 -4.32 10.00 3.07
CA LEU A 119 -5.18 9.75 4.22
C LEU A 119 -4.42 8.87 5.21
N ALA A 120 -4.35 9.29 6.46
CA ALA A 120 -3.96 8.43 7.56
C ALA A 120 -5.18 8.11 8.41
N LEU A 121 -5.26 6.88 8.91
CA LEU A 121 -6.23 6.45 9.89
C LEU A 121 -5.55 5.70 11.03
N LEU A 122 -6.22 5.66 12.19
CA LEU A 122 -5.73 4.99 13.38
C LEU A 122 -6.81 4.05 13.91
N HIS A 123 -6.47 2.77 14.06
CA HIS A 123 -7.35 1.75 14.62
C HIS A 123 -6.81 1.24 15.95
N GLU A 124 -7.69 1.08 16.94
CA GLU A 124 -7.29 0.59 18.26
C GLU A 124 -7.16 -0.94 18.26
N GLY A 125 -6.04 -1.40 18.78
CA GLY A 125 -5.59 -2.78 18.88
C GLY A 125 -5.88 -3.44 20.24
N PRO A 126 -5.61 -4.74 20.38
CA PRO A 126 -5.53 -5.37 21.69
C PRO A 126 -4.32 -4.83 22.46
N ASP A 127 -4.32 -4.97 23.78
CA ASP A 127 -3.15 -4.72 24.63
C ASP A 127 -2.48 -3.34 24.45
N ASP A 128 -3.27 -2.27 24.26
CA ASP A 128 -2.79 -0.88 24.03
C ASP A 128 -1.95 -0.72 22.75
N GLN A 129 -2.13 -1.63 21.79
CA GLN A 129 -1.59 -1.50 20.44
C GLN A 129 -2.52 -0.63 19.59
N TYR A 130 -1.96 0.00 18.57
CA TYR A 130 -2.68 0.75 17.56
C TYR A 130 -2.13 0.41 16.19
N LEU A 131 -3.02 0.27 15.22
CA LEU A 131 -2.69 0.13 13.82
C LEU A 131 -2.86 1.49 13.13
N GLY A 132 -1.77 2.08 12.69
CA GLY A 132 -1.78 3.21 11.79
C GLY A 132 -1.76 2.74 10.34
N VAL A 133 -2.67 3.22 9.51
CA VAL A 133 -2.67 2.97 8.07
C VAL A 133 -2.60 4.28 7.32
N VAL A 134 -1.70 4.37 6.34
CA VAL A 134 -1.56 5.53 5.44
C VAL A 134 -1.85 5.09 4.02
N LEU A 135 -2.74 5.82 3.35
CA LEU A 135 -3.04 5.72 1.93
C LEU A 135 -2.43 6.94 1.24
N ASP A 136 -1.59 6.71 0.25
CA ASP A 136 -1.04 7.76 -0.62
C ASP A 136 -1.49 7.50 -2.05
N GLY A 137 -2.46 8.28 -2.53
CA GLY A 137 -3.06 8.16 -3.86
C GLY A 137 -4.59 8.03 -3.86
N PRO A 138 -5.21 7.68 -5.00
CA PRO A 138 -6.66 7.61 -5.14
C PRO A 138 -7.34 6.52 -4.28
N GLN A 139 -8.15 6.93 -3.31
CA GLN A 139 -8.69 6.03 -2.27
C GLN A 139 -9.95 5.23 -2.67
N GLN A 140 -10.48 5.41 -3.88
CA GLN A 140 -11.80 4.90 -4.29
C GLN A 140 -11.89 3.37 -4.15
N GLY A 141 -12.72 2.90 -3.22
CA GLY A 141 -12.97 1.49 -2.95
C GLY A 141 -11.83 0.73 -2.24
N ILE A 142 -10.71 1.40 -1.94
CA ILE A 142 -9.64 0.86 -1.09
C ILE A 142 -9.97 1.16 0.38
N LEU A 143 -10.30 2.43 0.68
CA LEU A 143 -10.65 2.86 2.02
C LEU A 143 -11.82 2.07 2.59
N ASP A 144 -12.90 1.90 1.81
CA ASP A 144 -14.10 1.17 2.25
C ASP A 144 -13.76 -0.27 2.70
N LYS A 145 -12.90 -0.98 1.96
CA LYS A 145 -12.49 -2.35 2.31
C LYS A 145 -11.62 -2.41 3.55
N ILE A 146 -10.76 -1.40 3.73
CA ILE A 146 -9.94 -1.28 4.93
C ILE A 146 -10.85 -1.05 6.13
N LEU A 147 -11.80 -0.10 6.04
CA LEU A 147 -12.75 0.17 7.11
C LEU A 147 -13.62 -1.07 7.44
N ASP A 148 -14.15 -1.74 6.43
CA ASP A 148 -14.92 -2.99 6.60
C ASP A 148 -14.10 -4.05 7.37
N ALA A 149 -12.81 -4.19 7.06
CA ALA A 149 -11.93 -5.13 7.75
C ALA A 149 -11.64 -4.72 9.20
N LEU A 150 -11.42 -3.43 9.46
CA LEU A 150 -11.22 -2.90 10.81
C LEU A 150 -12.48 -3.05 11.67
N ASP A 151 -13.67 -2.83 11.09
CA ASP A 151 -14.95 -2.99 11.78
C ASP A 151 -15.27 -4.46 12.08
N GLU A 152 -14.96 -5.37 11.16
CA GLU A 152 -15.09 -6.81 11.41
C GLU A 152 -14.16 -7.25 12.54
N GLU A 153 -12.92 -6.76 12.54
CA GLU A 153 -11.96 -7.07 13.60
C GLU A 153 -12.41 -6.52 14.96
N ALA A 154 -12.89 -5.28 15.02
CA ALA A 154 -13.45 -4.69 16.23
C ALA A 154 -14.65 -5.47 16.77
N ARG A 155 -15.47 -6.06 15.90
CA ARG A 155 -16.63 -6.90 16.29
C ARG A 155 -16.25 -8.28 16.84
N GLN A 156 -15.05 -8.78 16.55
CA GLN A 156 -14.59 -10.09 16.99
C GLN A 156 -13.91 -10.07 18.36
N ARG A 157 -13.70 -8.88 18.95
CA ARG A 157 -13.21 -8.69 20.31
C ARG A 157 -14.34 -8.58 21.34
#